data_AF-A0A166ETJ1-F1
#
_entry.id   AF-A0A166ETJ1-F1
#
_cell.length_a   1.000
_cell.length_b   1.000
_cell.length_c   1.000
_cell.angle_alpha   90.00
_cell.angle_beta   90.00
_cell.angle_gamma   90.00
#
_symmetry.space_group_name_H-M   'P 1'
#
loop_
_entity.id
_entity.type
_entity.pdbx_description
1 polymer ?
#
loop_
_entity_poly.entity_id
_entity_poly.type
_entity_poly.pdbx_seq_one_letter_code
_entity_poly.pdbx_strand_id
1 'polypeptide(L)'
;MSALPQMSDTKELDDDALPQLKELVNPHWTNRQHAFARQLRSDPTPAMRSLHQLWKRNKLTGSFSPECELARLLSVLAEGFVDPQGKGARRMISTVDSLGNELWKACIHTEFLLLLIDIIAHCELHTQPRSIFLTLLECINGFMMIWMMAAIELPAGLDFIAPELAKLAPKVPVPDAQGQTFLERSDEVCDAIWKAREYIICDSDGIEPDQEYVLSQMDRFVLSMDGLPKKSHGQNGWRHQKLAYLAMLTWTLRHPTSDSPKPGSFQDPTQAAMVSFVSVYGSVAKHLANVEQVVGFLADIVLKVGYDKIARRIREALDAAVHTLDPSAQGLDNILIVARIITFPKDDYPAIWNSYCQNPLLNNVARALRVDAQRRRAEIAKKQNRDRDLNDWHIAARQWE
;
A
#
# COMPACT_ATOMS: atom_id res chain seq x y z
N MET A 1 9.47 -65.33 33.31
CA MET A 1 8.40 -64.90 32.39
C MET A 1 7.66 -63.73 33.03
N SER A 2 7.99 -62.50 32.64
CA SER A 2 7.15 -61.31 32.84
C SER A 2 7.48 -60.35 31.70
N ALA A 3 6.48 -60.10 30.86
CA ALA A 3 6.58 -59.29 29.65
C ALA A 3 6.53 -57.80 29.98
N LEU A 4 7.33 -57.01 29.27
CA LEU A 4 7.28 -55.56 29.22
C LEU A 4 5.99 -55.10 28.50
N PRO A 5 5.32 -54.01 28.93
CA PRO A 5 4.33 -53.34 28.11
C PRO A 5 5.03 -52.47 27.05
N GLN A 6 4.63 -52.65 25.80
CA GLN A 6 5.02 -51.81 24.67
C GLN A 6 4.49 -50.38 24.87
N MET A 7 5.39 -49.40 24.76
CA MET A 7 5.02 -48.02 24.48
C MET A 7 4.73 -47.90 22.98
N SER A 8 3.45 -47.69 22.64
CA SER A 8 3.04 -47.11 21.37
C SER A 8 2.07 -45.96 21.66
N ASP A 9 2.06 -45.00 20.74
CA ASP A 9 1.17 -43.83 20.67
C ASP A 9 1.69 -42.56 21.37
N THR A 10 2.91 -42.14 21.00
CA THR A 10 3.11 -40.71 20.71
C THR A 10 2.23 -40.36 19.52
N LYS A 11 1.06 -39.77 19.80
CA LYS A 11 0.35 -38.97 18.80
C LYS A 11 1.34 -37.94 18.26
N GLU A 12 1.71 -38.09 16.99
CA GLU A 12 2.27 -37.02 16.18
C GLU A 12 1.32 -35.83 16.33
N LEU A 13 1.79 -34.79 17.02
CA LEU A 13 1.18 -33.48 16.95
C LEU A 13 1.37 -33.02 15.50
N ASP A 14 0.26 -32.78 14.81
CA ASP A 14 0.22 -32.11 13.50
C ASP A 14 1.21 -30.94 13.50
N ASP A 15 2.31 -31.14 12.78
CA ASP A 15 3.45 -30.24 12.69
C ASP A 15 3.19 -29.13 11.64
N ASP A 16 1.94 -28.65 11.59
CA ASP A 16 1.43 -27.64 10.64
C ASP A 16 1.47 -26.21 11.20
N ALA A 17 2.19 -25.99 12.30
CA ALA A 17 2.45 -24.65 12.82
C ALA A 17 3.53 -23.94 11.97
N LEU A 18 3.09 -22.97 11.15
CA LEU A 18 3.89 -21.88 10.55
C LEU A 18 4.99 -22.31 9.54
N PRO A 19 4.63 -22.71 8.30
CA PRO A 19 5.63 -23.03 7.28
C PRO A 19 6.63 -21.87 6.99
N GLN A 20 6.23 -20.60 7.15
CA GLN A 20 7.05 -19.45 6.75
C GLN A 20 8.06 -18.98 7.82
N LEU A 21 7.76 -19.18 9.12
CA LEU A 21 8.74 -18.94 10.20
C LEU A 21 9.68 -20.15 10.42
N LYS A 22 9.37 -21.33 9.88
CA LYS A 22 10.24 -22.53 9.99
C LYS A 22 11.61 -22.30 9.34
N GLU A 23 11.71 -21.43 8.34
CA GLU A 23 12.95 -21.16 7.58
C GLU A 23 13.65 -19.83 7.93
N LEU A 24 13.09 -19.00 8.81
CA LEU A 24 13.70 -17.73 9.23
C LEU A 24 14.89 -17.97 10.19
N VAL A 25 16.03 -18.34 9.60
CA VAL A 25 17.34 -18.35 10.26
C VAL A 25 18.19 -17.30 9.58
N ASN A 26 18.08 -16.05 10.04
CA ASN A 26 19.02 -15.01 9.65
C ASN A 26 20.31 -15.19 10.47
N PRO A 27 21.47 -15.50 9.85
CA PRO A 27 22.71 -15.78 10.57
C PRO A 27 23.27 -14.56 11.31
N HIS A 28 22.75 -13.36 11.03
CA HIS A 28 23.16 -12.11 11.69
C HIS A 28 22.33 -11.80 12.94
N TRP A 29 21.32 -12.62 13.25
CA TRP A 29 20.52 -12.42 14.44
C TRP A 29 21.28 -12.78 15.71
N THR A 30 21.02 -12.01 16.76
CA THR A 30 21.49 -12.33 18.10
C THR A 30 20.76 -13.56 18.67
N ASN A 31 21.35 -14.20 19.68
CA ASN A 31 20.70 -15.30 20.41
C ASN A 31 19.29 -14.95 20.91
N ARG A 32 19.07 -13.68 21.29
CA ARG A 32 17.76 -13.19 21.74
C ARG A 32 16.75 -13.10 20.59
N GLN A 33 17.17 -12.63 19.42
CA GLN A 33 16.31 -12.59 18.23
C GLN A 33 15.92 -14.01 17.79
N HIS A 34 16.85 -14.97 17.81
CA HIS A 34 16.53 -16.38 17.55
C HIS A 34 15.60 -16.99 18.61
N ALA A 35 15.74 -16.62 19.89
CA ALA A 35 14.83 -17.05 20.94
C ALA A 35 13.43 -16.47 20.74
N PHE A 36 13.34 -15.19 20.41
CA PHE A 36 12.09 -14.51 20.13
C PHE A 36 11.39 -15.08 18.88
N ALA A 37 12.12 -15.32 17.79
CA ALA A 37 11.59 -15.96 16.58
C ALA A 37 11.10 -17.40 16.85
N ARG A 38 11.74 -18.14 17.76
CA ARG A 38 11.24 -19.44 18.22
C ARG A 38 9.96 -19.28 19.04
N GLN A 39 9.91 -18.30 19.93
CA GLN A 39 8.73 -18.04 20.74
C GLN A 39 7.53 -17.58 19.90
N LEU A 40 7.73 -16.72 18.89
CA LEU A 40 6.70 -16.35 17.93
C LEU A 40 6.08 -17.56 17.22
N ARG A 41 6.85 -18.64 17.05
CA ARG A 41 6.35 -19.89 16.45
C ARG A 41 5.57 -20.76 17.43
N SER A 42 6.14 -20.99 18.61
CA SER A 42 5.56 -21.94 19.57
C SER A 42 4.43 -21.33 20.40
N ASP A 43 4.55 -20.05 20.76
CA ASP A 43 3.60 -19.34 21.60
C ASP A 43 3.66 -17.82 21.33
N PRO A 44 3.04 -17.34 20.24
CA PRO A 44 3.18 -15.96 19.81
C PRO A 44 2.56 -14.93 20.78
N THR A 45 1.56 -15.29 21.58
CA THR A 45 0.88 -14.31 22.44
C THR A 45 1.82 -13.73 23.52
N PRO A 46 2.56 -14.53 24.31
CA PRO A 46 3.56 -14.01 25.24
C PRO A 46 4.71 -13.26 24.55
N ALA A 47 5.14 -13.70 23.36
CA ALA A 47 6.13 -12.97 22.58
C ALA A 47 5.64 -11.55 22.24
N MET A 48 4.44 -11.42 21.70
CA MET A 48 3.84 -10.11 21.41
C MET A 48 3.64 -9.26 22.67
N ARG A 49 3.20 -9.85 23.80
CA ARG A 49 3.12 -9.13 25.09
C ARG A 49 4.47 -8.62 25.57
N SER A 50 5.55 -9.36 25.32
CA SER A 50 6.90 -8.92 25.70
C SER A 50 7.31 -7.63 24.97
N LEU A 51 6.90 -7.45 23.71
CA LEU A 51 7.11 -6.20 22.96
C LEU A 51 6.35 -5.03 23.59
N HIS A 52 5.09 -5.23 23.98
CA HIS A 52 4.34 -4.21 24.72
C HIS A 52 5.02 -3.82 26.04
N GLN A 53 5.56 -4.80 26.77
CA GLN A 53 6.30 -4.53 28.00
C GLN A 53 7.58 -3.77 27.74
N LEU A 54 8.33 -4.12 26.68
CA LEU A 54 9.54 -3.40 26.28
C LEU A 54 9.22 -1.96 25.90
N TRP A 55 8.16 -1.71 25.14
CA TRP A 55 7.72 -0.36 24.82
C TRP A 55 7.27 0.41 26.06
N LYS A 56 6.46 -0.19 26.94
CA LYS A 56 6.01 0.47 28.17
C LYS A 56 7.16 0.82 29.12
N ARG A 57 8.15 -0.06 29.26
CA ARG A 57 9.34 0.16 30.08
C ARG A 57 10.25 1.23 29.48
N ASN A 58 10.39 1.19 28.16
CA ASN A 58 11.21 2.10 27.38
C ASN A 58 10.29 3.08 26.65
N LYS A 59 9.37 3.77 27.34
CA LYS A 59 8.55 4.82 26.72
C LYS A 59 9.46 6.00 26.40
N LEU A 60 10.31 5.79 25.39
CA LEU A 60 11.36 6.65 24.93
C LEU A 60 10.64 7.76 24.18
N THR A 61 10.62 8.94 24.79
CA THR A 61 10.34 10.16 24.06
C THR A 61 11.64 10.49 23.32
N GLY A 62 11.64 10.30 22.00
CA GLY A 62 12.81 10.56 21.14
C GLY A 62 13.41 9.33 20.45
N SER A 63 14.65 9.49 19.99
CA SER A 63 15.39 8.49 19.21
C SER A 63 15.73 7.24 20.04
N PHE A 64 15.66 6.03 19.47
CA PHE A 64 16.14 4.82 20.14
C PHE A 64 17.17 4.08 19.28
N SER A 65 18.20 3.53 19.93
CA SER A 65 19.30 2.86 19.22
C SER A 65 18.80 1.65 18.43
N PRO A 66 19.26 1.41 17.18
CA PRO A 66 19.00 0.17 16.44
C PRO A 66 19.44 -1.09 17.18
N GLU A 67 20.37 -0.95 18.12
CA GLU A 67 20.85 -2.05 18.95
C GLU A 67 19.98 -2.32 20.18
N CYS A 68 19.01 -1.46 20.47
CA CYS A 68 18.12 -1.65 21.58
C CYS A 68 17.25 -2.90 21.37
N GLU A 69 16.84 -3.52 22.48
CA GLU A 69 16.11 -4.78 22.43
C GLU A 69 14.78 -4.64 21.66
N LEU A 70 14.07 -3.52 21.83
CA LEU A 70 12.82 -3.27 21.10
C LEU A 70 13.06 -3.23 19.57
N ALA A 71 14.06 -2.48 19.10
CA ALA A 71 14.38 -2.37 17.68
C ALA A 71 14.73 -3.73 17.07
N ARG A 72 15.57 -4.52 17.77
CA ARG A 72 15.98 -5.86 17.35
C ARG A 72 14.83 -6.85 17.29
N LEU A 73 13.86 -6.78 18.20
CA LEU A 73 12.71 -7.68 18.18
C LEU A 73 11.67 -7.25 17.13
N LEU A 74 11.50 -5.95 16.90
CA LEU A 74 10.70 -5.42 15.80
C LEU A 74 11.27 -5.84 14.44
N SER A 75 12.60 -5.89 14.27
CA SER A 75 13.19 -6.36 13.00
C SER A 75 12.88 -7.83 12.72
N VAL A 76 12.80 -8.67 13.76
CA VAL A 76 12.38 -10.08 13.62
C VAL A 76 10.92 -10.17 13.17
N LEU A 77 10.04 -9.33 13.73
CA LEU A 77 8.65 -9.27 13.27
C LEU A 77 8.53 -8.77 11.83
N ALA A 78 9.29 -7.73 11.48
CA ALA A 78 9.30 -7.17 10.13
C ALA A 78 9.70 -8.24 9.10
N GLU A 79 10.76 -9.01 9.37
CA GLU A 79 11.14 -10.17 8.55
C GLU A 79 10.02 -11.22 8.47
N GLY A 80 9.27 -11.43 9.56
CA GLY A 80 8.11 -12.32 9.59
C GLY A 80 6.89 -11.84 8.78
N PHE A 81 6.82 -10.56 8.40
CA PHE A 81 5.80 -10.00 7.51
C PHE A 81 6.23 -9.93 6.04
N VAL A 82 7.46 -10.35 5.73
CA VAL A 82 8.02 -10.41 4.39
C VAL A 82 8.13 -11.87 3.97
N ASP A 83 7.65 -12.20 2.77
CA ASP A 83 7.77 -13.52 2.16
C ASP A 83 9.23 -13.80 1.79
N PRO A 84 9.89 -14.80 2.43
CA PRO A 84 11.27 -15.15 2.15
C PRO A 84 11.46 -15.90 0.83
N GLN A 85 10.40 -16.47 0.26
CA GLN A 85 10.45 -17.30 -0.96
C GLN A 85 10.06 -16.55 -2.24
N GLY A 86 9.75 -15.26 -2.15
CA GLY A 86 9.46 -14.41 -3.30
C GLY A 86 10.63 -14.36 -4.28
N LYS A 87 10.47 -14.93 -5.49
CA LYS A 87 11.42 -14.72 -6.59
C LYS A 87 11.39 -13.23 -6.99
N GLY A 88 12.38 -12.45 -6.55
CA GLY A 88 12.48 -11.01 -6.80
C GLY A 88 12.39 -10.17 -5.53
N ALA A 89 12.11 -8.86 -5.67
CA ALA A 89 12.05 -7.90 -4.57
C ALA A 89 11.17 -8.39 -3.39
N ARG A 90 11.70 -8.32 -2.16
CA ARG A 90 11.04 -8.65 -0.87
C ARG A 90 9.53 -8.34 -0.89
N ARG A 91 8.69 -9.38 -1.01
CA ARG A 91 7.23 -9.28 -1.11
C ARG A 91 6.61 -9.29 0.30
N MET A 92 5.60 -8.47 0.56
CA MET A 92 4.87 -8.55 1.85
C MET A 92 3.94 -9.75 1.86
N ILE A 93 3.78 -10.35 3.02
CA ILE A 93 2.70 -11.28 3.31
C ILE A 93 1.36 -10.52 3.24
N SER A 94 0.37 -11.11 2.58
CA SER A 94 -0.95 -10.50 2.37
C SER A 94 -2.11 -11.38 2.84
N THR A 95 -1.84 -12.53 3.46
CA THR A 95 -2.88 -13.47 3.93
C THR A 95 -2.56 -14.01 5.32
N VAL A 96 -3.60 -14.34 6.09
CA VAL A 96 -3.45 -14.97 7.41
C VAL A 96 -2.81 -16.35 7.30
N ASP A 97 -3.09 -17.12 6.25
CA ASP A 97 -2.49 -18.44 6.08
C ASP A 97 -0.97 -18.36 5.87
N SER A 98 -0.51 -17.32 5.19
CA SER A 98 0.93 -17.07 5.03
C SER A 98 1.58 -16.64 6.34
N LEU A 99 0.97 -15.67 7.05
CA LEU A 99 1.48 -15.22 8.35
C LEU A 99 1.42 -16.31 9.43
N GLY A 100 0.41 -17.16 9.36
CA GLY A 100 0.00 -18.13 10.37
C GLY A 100 -1.12 -17.63 11.27
N ASN A 101 -2.14 -18.48 11.44
CA ASN A 101 -3.34 -18.19 12.21
C ASN A 101 -3.06 -17.81 13.67
N GLU A 102 -2.12 -18.48 14.34
CA GLU A 102 -1.80 -18.21 15.74
C GLU A 102 -1.07 -16.88 15.94
N LEU A 103 -0.16 -16.53 15.03
CA LEU A 103 0.51 -15.23 15.06
C LEU A 103 -0.48 -14.10 14.76
N TRP A 104 -1.37 -14.27 13.79
CA TRP A 104 -2.43 -13.31 13.50
C TRP A 104 -3.34 -13.06 14.71
N LYS A 105 -3.83 -14.15 15.34
CA LYS A 105 -4.61 -14.08 16.59
C LYS A 105 -3.86 -13.35 17.70
N ALA A 106 -2.57 -13.64 17.87
CA ALA A 106 -1.74 -12.97 18.86
C ALA A 106 -1.61 -11.46 18.58
N CYS A 107 -1.41 -11.06 17.32
CA CYS A 107 -1.34 -9.65 16.93
C CYS A 107 -2.65 -8.90 17.22
N ILE A 108 -3.81 -9.53 16.97
CA ILE A 108 -5.12 -8.98 17.33
C ILE A 108 -5.28 -8.89 18.85
N HIS A 109 -5.10 -10.01 19.56
CA HIS A 109 -5.33 -10.11 21.00
C HIS A 109 -4.43 -9.19 21.83
N THR A 110 -3.24 -8.89 21.32
CA THR A 110 -2.29 -7.98 21.97
C THR A 110 -2.41 -6.54 21.50
N GLU A 111 -3.32 -6.22 20.58
CA GLU A 111 -3.49 -4.88 20.02
C GLU A 111 -2.22 -4.36 19.30
N PHE A 112 -1.51 -5.24 18.61
CA PHE A 112 -0.22 -4.92 17.97
C PHE A 112 -0.28 -3.71 17.04
N LEU A 113 -1.39 -3.54 16.30
CA LEU A 113 -1.59 -2.38 15.43
C LEU A 113 -1.57 -1.06 16.23
N LEU A 114 -2.16 -1.03 17.43
CA LEU A 114 -2.17 0.16 18.29
C LEU A 114 -0.78 0.41 18.89
N LEU A 115 -0.05 -0.66 19.22
CA LEU A 115 1.36 -0.55 19.61
C LEU A 115 2.20 0.11 18.51
N LEU A 116 2.02 -0.30 17.25
CA LEU A 116 2.74 0.28 16.12
C LEU A 116 2.44 1.77 15.95
N ILE A 117 1.18 2.21 16.12
CA ILE A 117 0.85 3.63 16.13
C ILE A 117 1.61 4.34 17.24
N ASP A 118 1.56 3.82 18.47
CA ASP A 118 2.22 4.45 19.60
C ASP A 118 3.72 4.60 19.36
N ILE A 119 4.38 3.56 18.84
CA ILE A 119 5.81 3.62 18.52
C ILE A 119 6.05 4.65 17.42
N ILE A 120 5.35 4.57 16.28
CA ILE A 120 5.58 5.45 15.12
C ILE A 120 5.33 6.92 15.48
N ALA A 121 4.24 7.21 16.19
CA ALA A 121 3.85 8.57 16.56
C ALA A 121 4.80 9.19 17.59
N HIS A 122 5.39 8.40 18.50
CA HIS A 122 6.16 8.91 19.63
C HIS A 122 7.68 8.74 19.52
N CYS A 123 8.17 7.91 18.58
CA CYS A 123 9.60 7.67 18.40
C CYS A 123 10.34 8.76 17.62
N GLU A 124 9.70 9.90 17.31
CA GLU A 124 10.29 10.95 16.47
C GLU A 124 10.90 10.38 15.18
N LEU A 125 10.12 9.62 14.41
CA LEU A 125 10.57 8.77 13.30
C LEU A 125 11.60 9.41 12.35
N HIS A 126 11.48 10.72 12.09
CA HIS A 126 12.42 11.50 11.29
C HIS A 126 13.87 11.56 11.84
N THR A 127 14.06 11.40 13.14
CA THR A 127 15.38 11.34 13.80
C THR A 127 15.94 9.92 13.89
N GLN A 128 15.14 8.91 13.58
CA GLN A 128 15.52 7.51 13.72
C GLN A 128 16.35 7.04 12.53
N PRO A 129 17.35 6.17 12.72
CA PRO A 129 18.04 5.51 11.63
C PRO A 129 17.07 4.89 10.60
N ARG A 130 17.42 4.99 9.31
CA ARG A 130 16.61 4.50 8.18
C ARG A 130 16.17 3.04 8.34
N SER A 131 16.99 2.20 8.96
CA SER A 131 16.66 0.80 9.26
C SER A 131 15.47 0.64 10.21
N ILE A 132 15.36 1.51 11.23
CA ILE A 132 14.20 1.53 12.14
C ILE A 132 12.97 2.03 11.40
N PHE A 133 13.11 3.09 10.58
CA PHE A 133 12.04 3.57 9.72
C PHE A 133 11.45 2.45 8.85
N LEU A 134 12.32 1.70 8.16
CA LEU A 134 11.90 0.58 7.32
C LEU A 134 11.29 -0.57 8.12
N THR A 135 11.88 -0.94 9.25
CA THR A 135 11.35 -1.99 10.14
C THR A 135 9.93 -1.69 10.59
N LEU A 136 9.66 -0.45 11.01
CA LEU A 136 8.33 -0.02 11.43
C LEU A 136 7.35 0.01 10.25
N LEU A 137 7.81 0.48 9.09
CA LEU A 137 7.02 0.53 7.87
C LEU A 137 6.65 -0.88 7.36
N GLU A 138 7.56 -1.84 7.42
CA GLU A 138 7.33 -3.24 7.09
C GLU A 138 6.30 -3.88 8.03
N CYS A 139 6.44 -3.67 9.35
CA CYS A 139 5.48 -4.18 10.34
C CYS A 139 4.06 -3.63 10.11
N ILE A 140 3.93 -2.31 9.95
CA ILE A 140 2.60 -1.70 9.75
C ILE A 140 2.01 -2.07 8.38
N ASN A 141 2.82 -2.11 7.33
CA ASN A 141 2.38 -2.54 6.00
C ASN A 141 1.93 -4.00 6.01
N GLY A 142 2.70 -4.89 6.64
CA GLY A 142 2.35 -6.31 6.71
C GLY A 142 1.02 -6.54 7.40
N PHE A 143 0.81 -5.88 8.54
CA PHE A 143 -0.47 -5.96 9.25
C PHE A 143 -1.63 -5.38 8.42
N MET A 144 -1.46 -4.18 7.86
CA MET A 144 -2.51 -3.51 7.09
C MET A 144 -2.83 -4.23 5.78
N MET A 145 -1.85 -4.82 5.09
CA MET A 145 -2.09 -5.60 3.88
C MET A 145 -2.98 -6.81 4.16
N ILE A 146 -2.72 -7.54 5.24
CA ILE A 146 -3.57 -8.67 5.66
C ILE A 146 -4.97 -8.15 6.02
N TRP A 147 -5.07 -7.05 6.78
CA TRP A 147 -6.36 -6.48 7.16
C TRP A 147 -7.16 -5.94 5.98
N MET A 148 -6.52 -5.26 5.03
CA MET A 148 -7.15 -4.77 3.80
C MET A 148 -7.69 -5.94 2.99
N MET A 149 -6.86 -6.95 2.69
CA MET A 149 -7.28 -8.14 1.92
C MET A 149 -8.42 -8.90 2.61
N ALA A 150 -8.39 -8.94 3.94
CA ALA A 150 -9.44 -9.49 4.78
C ALA A 150 -10.77 -8.74 4.71
N ALA A 151 -10.71 -7.41 4.56
CA ALA A 151 -11.85 -6.52 4.66
C ALA A 151 -12.49 -6.20 3.30
N ILE A 152 -11.99 -6.79 2.20
CA ILE A 152 -12.66 -6.73 0.91
C ILE A 152 -13.98 -7.49 1.02
N GLU A 153 -15.08 -6.76 1.23
CA GLU A 153 -16.44 -7.29 1.12
C GLU A 153 -16.65 -7.77 -0.33
N LEU A 154 -16.76 -9.09 -0.52
CA LEU A 154 -17.25 -9.62 -1.80
C LEU A 154 -18.72 -9.20 -1.96
N PRO A 155 -19.12 -8.67 -3.13
CA PRO A 155 -20.53 -8.36 -3.35
C PRO A 155 -21.37 -9.63 -3.20
N ALA A 156 -22.48 -9.52 -2.46
CA ALA A 156 -23.35 -10.66 -2.16
C ALA A 156 -23.73 -11.43 -3.45
N GLY A 157 -23.46 -12.75 -3.47
CA GLY A 157 -23.72 -13.64 -4.61
C GLY A 157 -22.49 -13.98 -5.47
N LEU A 158 -21.33 -13.36 -5.23
CA LEU A 158 -20.06 -13.72 -5.90
C LEU A 158 -19.26 -14.82 -5.17
N ASP A 159 -19.68 -15.23 -3.97
CA ASP A 159 -19.03 -16.28 -3.17
C ASP A 159 -18.95 -17.63 -3.91
N PHE A 160 -19.91 -17.87 -4.81
CA PHE A 160 -19.95 -19.06 -5.68
C PHE A 160 -19.02 -18.95 -6.90
N ILE A 161 -18.70 -17.73 -7.35
CA ILE A 161 -17.93 -17.46 -8.57
C ILE A 161 -16.42 -17.38 -8.26
N ALA A 162 -16.05 -16.92 -7.07
CA ALA A 162 -14.66 -16.87 -6.61
C ALA A 162 -14.49 -17.42 -5.18
N PRO A 163 -14.75 -18.72 -4.96
CA PRO A 163 -14.62 -19.34 -3.64
C PRO A 163 -13.19 -19.23 -3.05
N GLU A 164 -12.18 -19.07 -3.90
CA GLU A 164 -10.80 -18.82 -3.47
C GLU A 164 -10.62 -17.46 -2.77
N LEU A 165 -11.41 -16.44 -3.10
CA LEU A 165 -11.35 -15.15 -2.40
C LEU A 165 -12.04 -15.20 -1.04
N ALA A 166 -13.13 -15.98 -0.90
CA ALA A 166 -13.80 -16.21 0.38
C ALA A 166 -12.90 -16.96 1.38
N LYS A 167 -11.97 -17.80 0.91
CA LYS A 167 -10.93 -18.43 1.74
C LYS A 167 -9.89 -17.44 2.28
N LEU A 168 -9.74 -16.26 1.66
CA LEU A 168 -8.80 -15.23 2.11
C LEU A 168 -9.34 -14.40 3.29
N ALA A 169 -10.64 -14.48 3.57
CA ALA A 169 -11.24 -13.81 4.72
C ALA A 169 -10.66 -14.42 6.02
N PRO A 170 -10.10 -13.60 6.93
CA PRO A 170 -9.46 -14.10 8.12
C PRO A 170 -10.51 -14.70 9.04
N LYS A 171 -10.19 -15.87 9.61
CA LYS A 171 -11.04 -16.53 10.62
C LYS A 171 -11.23 -15.66 11.87
N VAL A 172 -10.35 -14.69 12.09
CA VAL A 172 -10.44 -13.70 13.17
C VAL A 172 -10.30 -12.30 12.57
N PRO A 173 -11.37 -11.52 12.43
CA PRO A 173 -11.30 -10.15 11.93
C PRO A 173 -10.66 -9.22 12.97
N VAL A 174 -10.10 -8.10 12.52
CA VAL A 174 -9.71 -7.02 13.42
C VAL A 174 -10.96 -6.50 14.13
N PRO A 175 -11.00 -6.45 15.48
CA PRO A 175 -12.15 -5.93 16.22
C PRO A 175 -12.50 -4.50 15.83
N ASP A 176 -13.78 -4.19 15.68
CA ASP A 176 -14.26 -2.85 15.26
C ASP A 176 -13.69 -1.73 16.13
N ALA A 177 -13.63 -1.92 17.46
CA ALA A 177 -13.07 -0.93 18.37
C ALA A 177 -11.57 -0.66 18.12
N GLN A 178 -10.79 -1.72 17.85
CA GLN A 178 -9.37 -1.61 17.52
C GLN A 178 -9.19 -0.93 16.15
N GLY A 179 -9.97 -1.35 15.16
CA GLY A 179 -9.97 -0.76 13.82
C GLY A 179 -10.33 0.72 13.86
N GLN A 180 -11.41 1.08 14.56
CA GLN A 180 -11.84 2.46 14.75
C GLN A 180 -10.76 3.32 15.40
N THR A 181 -10.14 2.81 16.48
CA THR A 181 -9.05 3.52 17.18
C THR A 181 -7.85 3.74 16.26
N PHE A 182 -7.46 2.73 15.47
CA PHE A 182 -6.38 2.89 14.50
C PHE A 182 -6.70 3.98 13.49
N LEU A 183 -7.91 3.92 12.94
CA LEU A 183 -8.38 4.82 11.93
C LEU A 183 -8.39 6.26 12.49
N GLU A 184 -8.92 6.50 13.69
CA GLU A 184 -8.91 7.81 14.36
C GLU A 184 -7.50 8.39 14.59
N ARG A 185 -6.50 7.52 14.76
CA ARG A 185 -5.11 7.92 15.02
C ARG A 185 -4.19 7.82 13.80
N SER A 186 -4.73 7.44 12.64
CA SER A 186 -3.91 7.22 11.45
C SER A 186 -3.26 8.48 10.88
N ASP A 187 -3.79 9.67 11.21
CA ASP A 187 -3.13 10.94 10.88
C ASP A 187 -1.81 11.11 11.65
N GLU A 188 -1.70 10.63 12.89
CA GLU A 188 -0.44 10.63 13.64
C GLU A 188 0.65 9.85 12.90
N VAL A 189 0.27 8.69 12.34
CA VAL A 189 1.15 7.82 11.55
C VAL A 189 1.56 8.52 10.25
N CYS A 190 0.59 9.07 9.51
CA CYS A 190 0.86 9.77 8.25
C CYS A 190 1.75 11.01 8.48
N ASP A 191 1.53 11.75 9.56
CA ASP A 191 2.35 12.90 9.94
C ASP A 191 3.78 12.48 10.30
N ALA A 192 3.95 11.40 11.07
CA ALA A 192 5.27 10.89 11.43
C ALA A 192 6.07 10.46 10.19
N ILE A 193 5.43 9.73 9.26
CA ILE A 193 6.05 9.31 8.00
C ILE A 193 6.36 10.52 7.11
N TRP A 194 5.46 11.50 7.03
CA TRP A 194 5.70 12.73 6.27
C TRP A 194 6.86 13.56 6.83
N LYS A 195 7.01 13.63 8.16
CA LYS A 195 8.17 14.27 8.78
C LYS A 195 9.46 13.54 8.41
N ALA A 196 9.41 12.21 8.33
CA ALA A 196 10.52 11.34 7.94
C ALA A 196 10.74 11.22 6.41
N ARG A 197 10.10 12.07 5.60
CA ARG A 197 10.17 12.02 4.12
C ARG A 197 11.57 12.16 3.53
N GLU A 198 12.54 12.67 4.29
CA GLU A 198 13.94 12.74 3.86
C GLU A 198 14.56 11.35 3.67
N TYR A 199 14.03 10.30 4.31
CA TYR A 199 14.42 8.91 4.00
C TYR A 199 13.88 8.42 2.63
N ILE A 200 12.91 9.15 2.07
CA ILE A 200 12.21 8.84 0.81
C ILE A 200 12.82 9.66 -0.34
N ILE A 201 13.09 10.95 -0.10
CA ILE A 201 13.68 11.88 -1.07
C ILE A 201 15.19 11.61 -1.15
N CYS A 202 15.72 11.45 -2.36
CA CYS A 202 17.17 11.46 -2.58
C CYS A 202 17.55 12.68 -3.44
N ASP A 203 18.67 13.30 -3.10
CA ASP A 203 19.26 14.42 -3.86
C ASP A 203 20.12 13.93 -5.05
N SER A 204 20.29 12.62 -5.23
CA SER A 204 21.04 12.03 -6.34
C SER A 204 20.15 11.75 -7.57
N ASP A 205 20.67 12.02 -8.77
CA ASP A 205 20.03 11.76 -10.07
C ASP A 205 19.87 10.26 -10.43
N GLY A 206 19.92 9.37 -9.43
CA GLY A 206 19.72 7.92 -9.59
C GLY A 206 19.13 7.31 -8.33
N ILE A 207 18.22 6.34 -8.52
CA ILE A 207 17.61 5.54 -7.44
C ILE A 207 18.58 4.42 -7.09
N GLU A 208 19.19 4.47 -5.91
CA GLU A 208 19.93 3.33 -5.36
C GLU A 208 18.97 2.16 -5.07
N PRO A 209 19.40 0.89 -5.15
CA PRO A 209 18.53 -0.27 -4.88
C PRO A 209 17.78 -0.18 -3.53
N ASP A 210 18.42 0.38 -2.52
CA ASP A 210 17.82 0.60 -1.20
C ASP A 210 16.71 1.66 -1.22
N GLN A 211 16.82 2.67 -2.09
CA GLN A 211 15.78 3.69 -2.29
C GLN A 211 14.57 3.13 -3.01
N GLU A 212 14.76 2.26 -4.01
CA GLU A 212 13.67 1.57 -4.69
C GLU A 212 12.86 0.73 -3.71
N TYR A 213 13.54 0.07 -2.76
CA TYR A 213 12.88 -0.66 -1.69
C TYR A 213 12.04 0.24 -0.78
N VAL A 214 12.58 1.39 -0.37
CA VAL A 214 11.84 2.36 0.45
C VAL A 214 10.61 2.87 -0.28
N LEU A 215 10.74 3.23 -1.57
CA LEU A 215 9.61 3.65 -2.41
C LEU A 215 8.57 2.54 -2.53
N SER A 216 8.99 1.27 -2.66
CA SER A 216 8.07 0.14 -2.66
C SER A 216 7.32 -0.03 -1.35
N GLN A 217 7.94 0.24 -0.20
CA GLN A 217 7.24 0.19 1.07
C GLN A 217 6.28 1.39 1.23
N MET A 218 6.65 2.55 0.71
CA MET A 218 5.78 3.72 0.69
C MET A 218 4.54 3.51 -0.18
N ASP A 219 4.65 2.91 -1.36
CA ASP A 219 3.48 2.60 -2.20
C ASP A 219 2.53 1.63 -1.52
N ARG A 220 3.08 0.58 -0.88
CA ARG A 220 2.29 -0.39 -0.12
C ARG A 220 1.58 0.27 1.04
N PHE A 221 2.24 1.18 1.75
CA PHE A 221 1.63 1.95 2.82
C PHE A 221 0.45 2.78 2.31
N VAL A 222 0.67 3.55 1.23
CA VAL A 222 -0.33 4.41 0.63
C VAL A 222 -1.55 3.60 0.16
N LEU A 223 -1.30 2.50 -0.55
CA LEU A 223 -2.34 1.60 -1.04
C LEU A 223 -3.14 0.97 0.12
N SER A 224 -2.44 0.44 1.12
CA SER A 224 -3.06 -0.20 2.28
C SER A 224 -3.95 0.78 3.03
N MET A 225 -3.45 1.99 3.28
CA MET A 225 -4.19 3.05 3.98
C MET A 225 -5.46 3.49 3.24
N ASP A 226 -5.40 3.66 1.92
CA ASP A 226 -6.56 4.04 1.10
C ASP A 226 -7.58 2.89 0.93
N GLY A 227 -7.11 1.65 1.00
CA GLY A 227 -7.92 0.44 0.86
C GLY A 227 -8.68 0.01 2.12
N LEU A 228 -8.42 0.62 3.29
CA LEU A 228 -9.12 0.27 4.52
C LEU A 228 -10.62 0.67 4.49
N PRO A 229 -11.50 -0.07 5.20
CA PRO A 229 -12.95 0.11 5.12
C PRO A 229 -13.43 1.53 5.47
N LYS A 230 -14.04 2.20 4.48
CA LYS A 230 -14.52 3.58 4.60
C LYS A 230 -15.75 3.75 5.51
N LYS A 231 -16.48 2.67 5.79
CA LYS A 231 -17.69 2.66 6.66
C LYS A 231 -17.36 2.90 8.13
N SER A 232 -16.13 2.62 8.55
CA SER A 232 -15.61 2.81 9.92
C SER A 232 -14.99 4.19 10.10
N HIS A 233 -15.41 5.19 9.32
CA HIS A 233 -14.87 6.53 9.37
C HIS A 233 -16.01 7.43 9.82
N GLY A 234 -15.90 7.97 11.04
CA GLY A 234 -16.87 8.91 11.56
C GLY A 234 -17.06 10.10 10.59
N GLN A 235 -18.21 10.77 10.70
CA GLN A 235 -18.59 11.90 9.82
C GLN A 235 -17.62 13.10 9.87
N ASN A 236 -16.66 13.12 10.79
CA ASN A 236 -15.61 14.12 10.85
C ASN A 236 -14.50 13.72 9.87
N GLY A 237 -14.73 14.05 8.60
CA GLY A 237 -13.84 13.80 7.47
C GLY A 237 -12.66 14.75 7.38
N TRP A 238 -11.57 14.43 8.05
CA TRP A 238 -10.30 15.15 7.90
C TRP A 238 -9.11 14.19 7.93
N ARG A 239 -9.26 13.04 7.28
CA ARG A 239 -8.09 12.25 6.90
C ARG A 239 -7.54 12.67 5.55
N HIS A 240 -6.22 12.46 5.45
CA HIS A 240 -5.48 12.18 4.22
C HIS A 240 -4.88 13.36 3.46
N GLN A 241 -4.80 14.56 4.03
CA GLN A 241 -3.92 15.58 3.43
C GLN A 241 -2.47 15.07 3.37
N LYS A 242 -2.00 14.44 4.44
CA LYS A 242 -0.66 13.82 4.49
C LYS A 242 -0.56 12.56 3.66
N LEU A 243 -1.61 11.73 3.61
CA LEU A 243 -1.64 10.56 2.72
C LEU A 243 -1.59 10.99 1.25
N ALA A 244 -2.26 12.09 0.87
CA ALA A 244 -2.14 12.68 -0.47
C ALA A 244 -0.72 13.19 -0.73
N TYR A 245 -0.04 13.76 0.27
CA TYR A 245 1.37 14.16 0.13
C TYR A 245 2.28 12.97 -0.09
N LEU A 246 2.11 11.91 0.70
CA LEU A 246 2.88 10.68 0.58
C LEU A 246 2.61 10.00 -0.76
N ALA A 247 1.35 9.92 -1.19
CA ALA A 247 0.95 9.37 -2.48
C ALA A 247 1.58 10.12 -3.64
N MET A 248 1.44 11.46 -3.66
CA MET A 248 1.99 12.29 -4.72
C MET A 248 3.53 12.27 -4.70
N LEU A 249 4.16 12.39 -3.54
CA LEU A 249 5.61 12.30 -3.38
C LEU A 249 6.15 10.97 -3.92
N THR A 250 5.59 9.84 -3.48
CA THR A 250 6.02 8.50 -3.88
C THR A 250 5.88 8.33 -5.40
N TRP A 251 4.76 8.78 -5.98
CA TRP A 251 4.55 8.72 -7.43
C TRP A 251 5.56 9.56 -8.21
N THR A 252 5.92 10.75 -7.73
CA THR A 252 6.89 11.64 -8.40
C THR A 252 8.33 11.17 -8.32
N LEU A 253 8.68 10.37 -7.31
CA LEU A 253 10.03 9.86 -7.11
C LEU A 253 10.31 8.55 -7.86
N ARG A 254 9.27 7.82 -8.27
CA ARG A 254 9.41 6.60 -9.06
C ARG A 254 9.85 6.91 -10.49
N HIS A 255 10.83 6.17 -11.01
CA HIS A 255 11.16 6.23 -12.44
C HIS A 255 10.08 5.53 -13.29
N PRO A 256 9.80 6.01 -14.52
CA PRO A 256 8.85 5.34 -15.44
C PRO A 256 9.42 4.04 -16.04
N THR A 257 10.70 3.75 -15.81
CA THR A 257 11.48 2.71 -16.49
C THR A 257 12.01 1.62 -15.58
N SER A 258 11.72 1.65 -14.27
CA SER A 258 12.13 0.53 -13.40
C SER A 258 11.31 -0.69 -13.82
N ASP A 259 11.95 -1.67 -14.45
CA ASP A 259 11.40 -2.97 -14.88
C ASP A 259 10.16 -3.38 -14.06
N SER A 260 8.97 -3.02 -14.54
CA SER A 260 7.70 -3.44 -13.94
C SER A 260 6.96 -4.33 -14.95
N PRO A 261 6.15 -5.27 -14.43
CA PRO A 261 5.59 -6.36 -15.22
C PRO A 261 4.64 -5.83 -16.26
N LYS A 262 4.39 -6.64 -17.30
CA LYS A 262 3.48 -6.41 -18.42
C LYS A 262 2.37 -5.36 -18.15
N PRO A 263 2.17 -4.40 -19.07
CA PRO A 263 1.11 -3.40 -18.97
C PRO A 263 -0.24 -4.03 -18.61
N GLY A 264 -0.91 -3.49 -17.58
CA GLY A 264 -2.25 -3.92 -17.17
C GLY A 264 -2.38 -4.89 -16.02
N SER A 265 -1.29 -5.22 -15.33
CA SER A 265 -1.41 -5.77 -13.98
C SER A 265 -1.63 -4.64 -12.96
N PHE A 266 -2.55 -4.82 -12.02
CA PHE A 266 -2.70 -4.00 -10.80
C PHE A 266 -1.43 -3.98 -9.91
N GLN A 267 -0.34 -4.58 -10.37
CA GLN A 267 0.95 -4.69 -9.71
C GLN A 267 1.97 -3.66 -10.21
N ASP A 268 1.58 -2.67 -11.01
CA ASP A 268 2.44 -1.52 -11.28
C ASP A 268 2.42 -0.58 -10.05
N PRO A 269 3.47 -0.60 -9.20
CA PRO A 269 3.49 0.20 -7.99
C PRO A 269 3.41 1.70 -8.29
N THR A 270 3.79 2.14 -9.51
CA THR A 270 3.62 3.54 -9.92
C THR A 270 2.14 3.94 -10.07
N GLN A 271 1.25 3.01 -10.42
CA GLN A 271 -0.18 3.31 -10.53
C GLN A 271 -0.89 3.33 -9.17
N ALA A 272 -0.43 2.54 -8.20
CA ALA A 272 -1.07 2.42 -6.90
C ALA A 272 -1.12 3.77 -6.14
N ALA A 273 0.04 4.44 -5.98
CA ALA A 273 0.08 5.73 -5.30
C ALA A 273 -0.73 6.81 -6.04
N MET A 274 -0.72 6.80 -7.37
CA MET A 274 -1.53 7.72 -8.18
C MET A 274 -3.04 7.48 -7.97
N VAL A 275 -3.48 6.23 -7.97
CA VAL A 275 -4.88 5.86 -7.73
C VAL A 275 -5.31 6.30 -6.33
N SER A 276 -4.48 6.07 -5.31
CA SER A 276 -4.78 6.52 -3.96
C SER A 276 -4.84 8.04 -3.84
N PHE A 277 -3.99 8.79 -4.55
CA PHE A 277 -4.11 10.25 -4.62
C PHE A 277 -5.47 10.67 -5.21
N VAL A 278 -5.88 10.08 -6.33
CA VAL A 278 -7.18 10.39 -6.98
C VAL A 278 -8.35 10.01 -6.07
N SER A 279 -8.27 8.88 -5.38
CA SER A 279 -9.26 8.43 -4.38
C SER A 279 -9.42 9.45 -3.25
N VAL A 280 -8.31 9.87 -2.65
CA VAL A 280 -8.28 10.86 -1.57
C VAL A 280 -8.84 12.21 -2.06
N TYR A 281 -8.37 12.70 -3.21
CA TYR A 281 -8.91 13.93 -3.80
C TYR A 281 -10.42 13.84 -4.04
N GLY A 282 -10.91 12.73 -4.59
CA GLY A 282 -12.33 12.51 -4.81
C GLY A 282 -13.17 12.48 -3.53
N SER A 283 -12.60 12.02 -2.41
CA SER A 283 -13.24 12.09 -1.09
C SER A 283 -13.24 13.51 -0.54
N VAL A 284 -12.11 14.21 -0.62
CA VAL A 284 -11.95 15.61 -0.19
C VAL A 284 -12.93 16.52 -0.94
N ALA A 285 -13.00 16.39 -2.27
CA ALA A 285 -13.91 17.17 -3.11
C ALA A 285 -15.40 16.91 -2.84
N LYS A 286 -15.77 15.74 -2.31
CA LYS A 286 -17.15 15.41 -1.92
C LYS A 286 -17.51 15.97 -0.54
N HIS A 287 -16.55 16.06 0.37
CA HIS A 287 -16.79 16.45 1.76
C HIS A 287 -16.55 17.94 2.01
N LEU A 288 -15.65 18.58 1.26
CA LEU A 288 -15.48 20.03 1.29
C LEU A 288 -16.60 20.70 0.50
N ALA A 289 -17.39 21.53 1.17
CA ALA A 289 -18.52 22.22 0.57
C ALA A 289 -18.11 23.44 -0.27
N ASN A 290 -16.88 23.95 -0.10
CA ASN A 290 -16.37 25.14 -0.78
C ASN A 290 -15.20 24.80 -1.72
N VAL A 291 -15.32 25.24 -2.99
CA VAL A 291 -14.28 25.14 -4.02
C VAL A 291 -12.95 25.72 -3.54
N GLU A 292 -12.96 26.82 -2.78
CA GLU A 292 -11.74 27.44 -2.25
C GLU A 292 -10.96 26.50 -1.32
N GLN A 293 -11.66 25.66 -0.54
CA GLN A 293 -11.00 24.70 0.36
C GLN A 293 -10.35 23.55 -0.42
N VAL A 294 -11.00 23.09 -1.49
CA VAL A 294 -10.41 22.10 -2.41
C VAL A 294 -9.19 22.68 -3.13
N VAL A 295 -9.27 23.95 -3.56
CA VAL A 295 -8.14 24.66 -4.18
C VAL A 295 -6.99 24.85 -3.19
N GLY A 296 -7.27 25.27 -1.95
CA GLY A 296 -6.26 25.41 -0.90
C GLY A 296 -5.57 24.09 -0.57
N PHE A 297 -6.31 22.99 -0.55
CA PHE A 297 -5.76 21.64 -0.40
C PHE A 297 -4.77 21.29 -1.53
N LEU A 298 -5.15 21.53 -2.78
CA LEU A 298 -4.28 21.27 -3.93
C LEU A 298 -3.04 22.17 -3.94
N ALA A 299 -3.20 23.44 -3.59
CA ALA A 299 -2.09 24.38 -3.48
C ALA A 299 -1.06 23.91 -2.43
N ASP A 300 -1.50 23.45 -1.26
CA ASP A 300 -0.57 22.93 -0.24
C ASP A 300 0.15 21.66 -0.73
N ILE A 301 -0.53 20.74 -1.45
CA ILE A 301 0.15 19.58 -2.06
C ILE A 301 1.25 20.02 -3.02
N VAL A 302 0.94 20.93 -3.95
CA VAL A 302 1.88 21.42 -4.96
C VAL A 302 3.08 22.11 -4.31
N LEU A 303 2.85 22.90 -3.26
CA LEU A 303 3.91 23.57 -2.49
C LEU A 303 4.78 22.58 -1.72
N LYS A 304 4.18 21.55 -1.09
CA LYS A 304 4.89 20.59 -0.24
C LYS A 304 5.69 19.55 -1.01
N VAL A 305 5.16 19.08 -2.16
CA VAL A 305 5.84 18.08 -3.00
C VAL A 305 6.77 18.76 -4.00
N GLY A 306 6.38 19.93 -4.53
CA GLY A 306 7.12 20.69 -5.52
C GLY A 306 6.51 20.56 -6.92
N TYR A 307 6.09 21.70 -7.47
CA TYR A 307 5.48 21.78 -8.79
C TYR A 307 6.35 21.13 -9.88
N ASP A 308 7.64 21.43 -9.93
CA ASP A 308 8.53 20.93 -10.98
C ASP A 308 8.65 19.41 -10.97
N LYS A 309 8.64 18.77 -9.80
CA LYS A 309 8.67 17.30 -9.67
C LYS A 309 7.39 16.68 -10.22
N ILE A 310 6.23 17.23 -9.84
CA ILE A 310 4.92 16.78 -10.31
C ILE A 310 4.81 16.97 -11.84
N ALA A 311 5.15 18.17 -12.30
CA ALA A 311 5.12 18.56 -13.70
C ALA A 311 6.03 17.65 -14.55
N ARG A 312 7.29 17.46 -14.15
CA ARG A 312 8.22 16.55 -14.82
C ARG A 312 7.65 15.13 -14.88
N ARG A 313 7.12 14.61 -13.77
CA ARG A 313 6.57 13.26 -13.72
C ARG A 313 5.38 13.06 -14.64
N ILE A 314 4.42 14.00 -14.68
CA ILE A 314 3.30 13.97 -15.62
C ILE A 314 3.83 13.93 -17.04
N ARG A 315 4.85 14.73 -17.36
CA ARG A 315 5.43 14.80 -18.71
C ARG A 315 6.00 13.44 -19.13
N GLU A 316 6.87 12.88 -18.30
CA GLU A 316 7.50 11.58 -18.53
C GLU A 316 6.49 10.46 -18.65
N ALA A 317 5.48 10.43 -17.77
CA ALA A 317 4.43 9.41 -17.79
C ALA A 317 3.57 9.50 -19.06
N LEU A 318 3.23 10.71 -19.51
CA LEU A 318 2.50 10.93 -20.76
C LEU A 318 3.35 10.56 -21.99
N ASP A 319 4.63 10.94 -22.02
CA ASP A 319 5.53 10.59 -23.12
C ASP A 319 5.73 9.06 -23.19
N ALA A 320 5.95 8.40 -22.05
CA ALA A 320 6.05 6.94 -21.99
C ALA A 320 4.74 6.26 -22.48
N ALA A 321 3.58 6.73 -22.01
CA ALA A 321 2.28 6.17 -22.40
C ALA A 321 1.98 6.34 -23.90
N VAL A 322 2.48 7.40 -24.54
CA VAL A 322 2.37 7.61 -25.99
C VAL A 322 3.22 6.62 -26.79
N HIS A 323 4.36 6.18 -26.24
CA HIS A 323 5.34 5.33 -26.93
C HIS A 323 5.16 3.82 -26.72
N THR A 324 4.52 3.38 -25.63
CA THR A 324 4.47 1.94 -25.26
C THR A 324 3.27 1.14 -25.77
N LEU A 325 2.27 1.77 -26.39
CA LEU A 325 1.20 1.17 -27.21
C LEU A 325 0.60 -0.20 -26.81
N ASP A 326 0.61 -0.54 -25.52
CA ASP A 326 -0.36 -1.43 -24.88
C ASP A 326 -0.76 -0.83 -23.53
N PRO A 327 -1.71 0.12 -23.51
CA PRO A 327 -2.14 0.79 -22.30
C PRO A 327 -3.29 0.00 -21.68
N SER A 328 -3.14 -0.48 -20.45
CA SER A 328 -4.34 -0.64 -19.63
C SER A 328 -5.03 0.72 -19.57
N ALA A 329 -6.26 0.78 -20.08
CA ALA A 329 -6.94 2.04 -20.35
C ALA A 329 -7.00 2.99 -19.13
N GLN A 330 -6.97 2.38 -17.95
CA GLN A 330 -7.02 3.00 -16.63
C GLN A 330 -5.76 3.79 -16.23
N GLY A 331 -4.57 3.39 -16.68
CA GLY A 331 -3.32 4.07 -16.32
C GLY A 331 -3.24 5.48 -16.91
N LEU A 332 -3.51 5.62 -18.22
CA LEU A 332 -3.54 6.90 -18.91
C LEU A 332 -4.65 7.82 -18.39
N ASP A 333 -5.84 7.26 -18.13
CA ASP A 333 -6.97 8.02 -17.60
C ASP A 333 -6.64 8.63 -16.24
N ASN A 334 -5.97 7.89 -15.36
CA ASN A 334 -5.54 8.39 -14.05
C ASN A 334 -4.48 9.49 -14.18
N ILE A 335 -3.50 9.35 -15.10
CA ILE A 335 -2.49 10.40 -15.35
C ILE A 335 -3.18 11.68 -15.83
N LEU A 336 -4.15 11.56 -16.74
CA LEU A 336 -4.93 12.69 -17.24
C LEU A 336 -5.80 13.33 -16.15
N ILE A 337 -6.39 12.53 -15.26
CA ILE A 337 -7.13 13.02 -14.09
C ILE A 337 -6.19 13.83 -13.17
N VAL A 338 -5.03 13.28 -12.81
CA VAL A 338 -4.04 14.00 -11.98
C VAL A 338 -3.56 15.27 -12.66
N ALA A 339 -3.23 15.21 -13.95
CA ALA A 339 -2.86 16.39 -14.72
C ALA A 339 -3.97 17.45 -14.67
N ARG A 340 -5.23 17.05 -14.84
CA ARG A 340 -6.37 17.98 -14.73
C ARG A 340 -6.52 18.56 -13.33
N ILE A 341 -6.40 17.75 -12.28
CA ILE A 341 -6.49 18.21 -10.88
C ILE A 341 -5.43 19.28 -10.60
N ILE A 342 -4.18 19.00 -10.94
CA ILE A 342 -3.05 19.90 -10.67
C ILE A 342 -3.08 21.16 -11.54
N THR A 343 -3.74 21.11 -12.71
CA THR A 343 -3.83 22.25 -13.65
C THR A 343 -5.13 23.06 -13.51
N PHE A 344 -6.00 22.66 -12.57
CA PHE A 344 -7.33 23.25 -12.38
C PHE A 344 -7.36 24.69 -11.82
N PRO A 345 -6.40 25.21 -11.02
CA PRO A 345 -6.52 26.57 -10.50
C PRO A 345 -5.96 27.60 -11.51
N LYS A 346 -6.63 27.72 -12.66
CA LYS A 346 -6.28 28.67 -13.72
C LYS A 346 -6.53 30.13 -13.31
N ASP A 347 -7.61 30.35 -12.56
CA ASP A 347 -8.12 31.71 -12.29
C ASP A 347 -7.66 32.24 -10.91
N ASP A 348 -7.26 31.36 -9.98
CA ASP A 348 -6.92 31.74 -8.60
C ASP A 348 -5.41 31.92 -8.34
N TYR A 349 -4.52 31.35 -9.16
CA TYR A 349 -3.05 31.44 -8.99
C TYR A 349 -2.29 31.68 -10.31
N PRO A 350 -2.33 32.91 -10.87
CA PRO A 350 -1.74 33.23 -12.17
C PRO A 350 -0.20 33.03 -12.24
N ALA A 351 0.51 33.04 -11.11
CA ALA A 351 1.96 32.79 -11.07
C ALA A 351 2.32 31.32 -11.37
N ILE A 352 1.54 30.36 -10.86
CA ILE A 352 1.71 28.92 -11.15
C ILE A 352 1.29 28.65 -12.60
N TRP A 353 0.19 29.27 -13.04
CA TRP A 353 -0.32 29.17 -14.41
C TRP A 353 0.65 29.72 -15.46
N ASN A 354 1.34 30.85 -15.20
CA ASN A 354 2.31 31.41 -16.14
C ASN A 354 3.55 30.50 -16.30
N SER A 355 4.04 29.90 -15.22
CA SER A 355 5.10 28.87 -15.28
C SER A 355 4.62 27.61 -16.01
N TYR A 356 3.33 27.27 -15.91
CA TYR A 356 2.69 26.16 -16.62
C TYR A 356 2.48 26.42 -18.12
N CYS A 357 2.07 27.63 -18.52
CA CYS A 357 1.85 27.99 -19.92
C CYS A 357 3.13 28.05 -20.74
N GLN A 358 4.27 28.28 -20.09
CA GLN A 358 5.59 28.18 -20.71
C GLN A 358 6.13 26.74 -20.74
N ASN A 359 5.40 25.79 -20.15
CA ASN A 359 5.83 24.42 -19.95
C ASN A 359 5.39 23.51 -21.13
N PRO A 360 6.30 22.68 -21.68
CA PRO A 360 5.98 21.65 -22.69
C PRO A 360 4.84 20.68 -22.32
N LEU A 361 4.45 20.60 -21.06
CA LEU A 361 3.35 19.77 -20.55
C LEU A 361 2.02 19.95 -21.28
N LEU A 362 1.65 21.18 -21.66
CA LEU A 362 0.41 21.42 -22.39
C LEU A 362 0.39 20.69 -23.74
N ASN A 363 1.53 20.63 -24.42
CA ASN A 363 1.66 19.90 -25.68
C ASN A 363 1.55 18.39 -25.47
N ASN A 364 2.10 17.87 -24.36
CA ASN A 364 2.02 16.44 -24.04
C ASN A 364 0.62 16.03 -23.59
N VAL A 365 -0.07 16.85 -22.77
CA VAL A 365 -1.48 16.63 -22.40
C VAL A 365 -2.37 16.69 -23.63
N ALA A 366 -2.20 17.69 -24.50
CA ALA A 366 -2.97 17.79 -25.74
C ALA A 366 -2.71 16.59 -26.69
N ARG A 367 -1.47 16.11 -26.78
CA ARG A 367 -1.11 14.91 -27.53
C ARG A 367 -1.77 13.66 -26.94
N ALA A 368 -1.69 13.47 -25.62
CA ALA A 368 -2.30 12.35 -24.92
C ALA A 368 -3.83 12.35 -25.02
N LEU A 369 -4.48 13.50 -24.91
CA LEU A 369 -5.93 13.65 -25.12
C LEU A 369 -6.35 13.31 -26.56
N ARG A 370 -5.53 13.63 -27.56
CA ARG A 370 -5.78 13.21 -28.95
C ARG A 370 -5.67 11.69 -29.10
N VAL A 371 -4.68 11.07 -28.47
CA VAL A 371 -4.51 9.61 -28.45
C VAL A 371 -5.69 8.93 -27.75
N ASP A 372 -6.14 9.42 -26.59
CA ASP A 372 -7.33 8.90 -25.90
C ASP A 372 -8.60 9.08 -26.73
N ALA A 373 -8.81 10.25 -27.35
CA ALA A 373 -9.95 10.49 -28.22
C ALA A 373 -9.96 9.55 -29.44
N GLN A 374 -8.80 9.28 -30.05
CA GLN A 374 -8.66 8.29 -31.13
C GLN A 374 -8.97 6.88 -30.62
N ARG A 375 -8.49 6.50 -29.42
CA ARG A 375 -8.78 5.22 -28.77
C ARG A 375 -10.28 5.02 -28.53
N ARG A 376 -10.95 5.95 -27.85
CA ARG A 376 -12.39 5.85 -27.55
C ARG A 376 -13.22 5.71 -28.82
N ARG A 377 -12.85 6.42 -29.89
CA ARG A 377 -13.48 6.27 -31.21
C ARG A 377 -13.27 4.87 -31.79
N ALA A 378 -12.07 4.31 -31.69
CA ALA A 378 -11.76 2.96 -32.15
C ALA A 378 -12.50 1.88 -31.34
N GLU A 379 -12.65 2.05 -30.03
CA GLU A 379 -13.41 1.13 -29.16
C GLU A 379 -14.91 1.17 -29.47
N ILE A 380 -15.48 2.36 -29.65
CA ILE A 380 -16.87 2.53 -30.08
C ILE A 380 -17.09 1.86 -31.44
N ALA A 381 -16.19 2.06 -32.41
CA ALA A 381 -16.26 1.43 -33.73
C ALA A 381 -16.15 -0.10 -33.64
N LYS A 382 -15.25 -0.64 -32.81
CA LYS A 382 -15.15 -2.09 -32.56
C LYS A 382 -16.42 -2.65 -31.95
N LYS A 383 -17.00 -1.97 -30.96
CA LYS A 383 -18.26 -2.39 -30.32
C LYS A 383 -19.41 -2.40 -31.32
N GLN A 384 -19.54 -1.35 -32.12
CA GLN A 384 -20.55 -1.26 -33.18
C GLN A 384 -20.41 -2.36 -34.24
N ASN A 385 -19.18 -2.70 -34.65
CA ASN A 385 -18.95 -3.82 -35.56
C ASN A 385 -19.33 -5.17 -34.91
N ARG A 386 -18.98 -5.38 -33.64
CA ARG A 386 -19.32 -6.61 -32.92
C ARG A 386 -20.83 -6.78 -32.75
N ASP A 387 -21.53 -5.70 -32.43
CA ASP A 387 -23.00 -5.67 -32.32
C ASP A 387 -23.66 -5.92 -33.69
N ARG A 388 -23.05 -5.43 -34.78
CA ARG A 388 -23.48 -5.69 -36.15
C ARG A 388 -23.30 -7.16 -36.53
N ASP A 389 -22.13 -7.73 -36.27
CA ASP A 389 -21.84 -9.15 -36.53
C ASP A 389 -22.79 -10.08 -35.74
N LEU A 390 -23.08 -9.74 -34.48
CA LEU A 390 -24.08 -10.43 -33.66
C LEU A 390 -25.49 -10.34 -34.26
N ASN A 391 -25.87 -9.16 -34.75
CA ASN A 391 -27.18 -8.95 -35.37
C ASN A 391 -27.31 -9.69 -36.71
N ASP A 392 -26.25 -9.66 -37.53
CA ASP A 392 -26.19 -10.40 -38.80
C ASP A 392 -26.23 -11.91 -38.57
N TRP A 393 -25.58 -12.39 -37.50
CA TRP A 393 -25.68 -13.78 -37.05
C TRP A 393 -27.11 -14.16 -36.61
N HIS A 394 -27.78 -13.29 -35.84
CA HIS A 394 -29.18 -13.50 -35.45
C HIS A 394 -30.15 -13.49 -36.63
N ILE A 395 -29.91 -12.65 -37.64
CA ILE A 395 -30.70 -12.61 -38.88
C ILE A 395 -30.48 -13.90 -39.68
N ALA A 396 -29.24 -14.35 -39.83
CA ALA A 396 -28.91 -15.60 -40.51
C ALA A 396 -29.52 -16.82 -39.81
N ALA A 397 -29.49 -16.86 -38.47
CA ALA A 397 -30.11 -17.93 -37.67
C ALA A 397 -31.63 -17.99 -37.86
N ARG A 398 -32.33 -16.84 -37.94
CA ARG A 398 -33.78 -16.78 -38.21
C ARG A 398 -34.18 -17.12 -39.65
N GLN A 399 -33.25 -17.07 -40.59
CA GLN A 399 -33.48 -17.50 -41.97
C GLN A 399 -33.26 -19.00 -42.17
N TRP A 400 -32.65 -19.67 -41.18
CA TRP A 400 -32.43 -21.12 -41.17
C TRP A 400 -33.53 -21.91 -40.45
N GLU A 401 -34.36 -21.23 -39.65
CA GLU A 401 -35.64 -21.72 -39.12
C GLU A 401 -36.77 -21.51 -40.13
#